data_AF-A0A7T8HKE1-F1
#
_entry.id   AF-A0A7T8HKE1-F1
#
_cell.length_a   1.000
_cell.length_b   1.000
_cell.length_c   1.000
_cell.angle_alpha   90.00
_cell.angle_beta   90.00
_cell.angle_gamma   90.00
#
_symmetry.space_group_name_H-M   'P 1'
#
loop_
_entity.id
_entity.type
_entity.pdbx_description
1 polymer ?
#
loop_
_entity_poly.entity_id
_entity_poly.type
_entity_poly.pdbx_seq_one_letter_code
_entity_poly.pdbx_strand_id
1 'polypeptide(L)'
;HCSGCPSSLWSPSPTSSGLWLPCTTPSPPTPYAYNYAVLDAESGNDFSAEEEGDETGSVLGQYKVLRADGIIMTVTYSVAGDSGFVADIATEAAPAPAYGPPPPSYGLPPPLHPLLLHPHLLHSPLTTSKCIHMKPS
;
A
#
# COMPACT_ATOMS: atom_id res chain seq x y z
N HIS A 1 44.41 42.41 15.73
CA HIS A 1 43.93 42.61 17.10
C HIS A 1 42.99 41.46 17.46
N CYS A 2 43.43 40.65 18.43
CA CYS A 2 42.71 39.74 19.34
C CYS A 2 41.22 40.07 19.57
N SER A 3 40.26 39.19 19.89
CA SER A 3 40.26 37.88 20.54
C SER A 3 38.81 37.40 20.68
N GLY A 4 38.60 36.09 20.91
CA GLY A 4 37.52 35.66 21.82
C GLY A 4 36.64 34.52 21.33
N CYS A 5 37.14 33.29 21.42
CA CYS A 5 36.27 32.13 21.65
C CYS A 5 35.79 32.17 23.12
N PRO A 6 34.48 32.14 23.43
CA PRO A 6 34.02 31.78 24.76
C PRO A 6 33.90 30.25 24.85
N SER A 7 34.71 29.69 25.73
CA SER A 7 34.60 28.35 26.24
C SER A 7 33.33 28.19 27.08
N SER A 8 32.40 27.35 26.63
CA SER A 8 31.40 26.72 27.50
C SER A 8 31.25 25.24 27.14
N LEU A 9 32.23 24.48 27.63
CA LEU A 9 32.02 23.26 28.41
C LEU A 9 30.94 22.28 27.91
N TRP A 10 31.25 21.61 26.82
CA TRP A 10 31.00 20.17 26.73
C TRP A 10 32.19 19.54 25.99
N SER A 11 33.22 19.14 26.75
CA SER A 11 34.23 18.23 26.22
C SER A 11 33.70 16.81 26.41
N PRO A 12 33.39 16.05 25.35
CA PRO A 12 33.44 14.60 25.48
C PRO A 12 34.92 14.24 25.65
N SER A 13 35.27 13.62 26.77
CA SER A 13 36.61 13.09 27.02
C SER A 13 37.11 12.24 25.84
N PRO A 14 38.35 12.40 25.36
CA PRO A 14 38.89 11.58 24.29
C PRO A 14 39.32 10.24 24.89
N THR A 15 38.40 9.30 25.05
CA THR A 15 38.75 7.92 25.39
C THR A 15 37.79 6.94 24.74
N SER A 16 37.82 6.92 23.43
CA SER A 16 37.63 5.68 22.70
C SER A 16 38.38 5.83 21.40
N SER A 17 39.32 4.93 21.17
CA SER A 17 39.92 4.70 19.87
C SER A 17 38.81 4.30 18.90
N GLY A 18 38.08 5.28 18.39
CA GLY A 18 36.96 5.11 17.48
C GLY A 18 37.25 5.95 16.25
N LEU A 19 37.65 5.27 15.19
CA LEU A 19 37.91 5.83 13.88
C LEU A 19 36.74 6.75 13.50
N TRP A 20 37.01 8.05 13.33
CA TRP A 20 36.12 8.93 12.59
C TRP A 20 36.10 8.39 11.17
N LEU A 21 35.06 7.62 10.83
CA LEU A 21 34.84 7.25 9.44
C LEU A 21 34.65 8.59 8.70
N PRO A 22 35.46 8.89 7.67
CA PRO A 22 35.17 10.03 6.83
C PRO A 22 33.74 9.86 6.33
N CYS A 23 32.98 10.96 6.24
CA CYS A 23 31.67 10.95 5.61
C CYS A 23 31.80 10.20 4.29
N THR A 24 31.23 8.99 4.23
CA THR A 24 31.28 8.19 3.01
C THR A 24 30.51 8.98 1.98
N THR A 25 31.22 9.55 1.01
CA THR A 25 30.60 10.24 -0.11
C THR A 25 29.65 9.23 -0.78
N PRO A 26 28.36 9.56 -0.95
CA PRO A 26 27.43 8.65 -1.59
C PRO A 26 27.96 8.35 -3.00
N SER A 27 27.95 7.06 -3.37
CA SER A 27 28.29 6.62 -4.72
C SER A 27 27.36 7.32 -5.72
N PRO A 28 27.83 7.67 -6.93
CA PRO A 28 26.97 8.24 -7.95
C PRO A 28 25.78 7.31 -8.26
N PRO A 29 24.60 7.87 -8.60
CA PRO A 29 23.43 7.11 -9.00
C PRO A 29 23.71 6.27 -10.25
N THR A 30 23.19 5.05 -10.29
CA THR A 30 23.21 4.20 -11.48
C THR A 30 21.84 4.26 -12.17
N PRO A 31 21.78 4.52 -13.49
CA PRO A 31 20.52 4.53 -14.22
C PRO A 31 19.79 3.19 -14.15
N TYR A 32 18.48 3.25 -14.17
CA TYR A 32 17.61 2.08 -14.22
C TYR A 32 16.31 2.41 -14.96
N ALA A 33 15.64 1.37 -15.44
CA ALA A 33 14.29 1.47 -15.95
C ALA A 33 13.54 0.18 -15.69
N TYR A 34 12.26 0.28 -15.33
CA TYR A 34 11.37 -0.86 -15.24
C TYR A 34 9.99 -0.51 -15.80
N ASN A 35 9.31 -1.55 -16.29
CA ASN A 35 7.94 -1.42 -16.77
C ASN A 35 7.22 -2.76 -16.58
N TYR A 36 5.97 -2.71 -16.14
CA TYR A 36 5.07 -3.86 -16.08
C TYR A 36 3.62 -3.44 -16.34
N ALA A 37 2.83 -4.38 -16.86
CA ALA A 37 1.41 -4.22 -17.06
C ALA A 37 0.69 -5.56 -16.83
N VAL A 38 -0.44 -5.50 -16.15
CA VAL A 38 -1.32 -6.62 -15.84
C VAL A 38 -2.72 -6.24 -16.29
N LEU A 39 -3.25 -7.00 -17.24
CA LEU A 39 -4.63 -6.92 -17.66
C LEU A 39 -5.27 -8.28 -17.41
N ASP A 40 -6.15 -8.35 -16.40
CA ASP A 40 -6.93 -9.54 -16.09
C ASP A 40 -8.37 -9.36 -16.55
N ALA A 41 -8.72 -10.00 -17.67
CA ALA A 41 -10.05 -9.91 -18.25
C ALA A 41 -11.13 -10.60 -17.39
N GLU A 42 -10.76 -11.57 -16.55
CA GLU A 42 -11.72 -12.31 -15.72
C GLU A 42 -12.21 -11.47 -14.54
N SER A 43 -11.29 -10.82 -13.81
CA SER A 43 -11.66 -9.89 -12.74
C SER A 43 -11.95 -8.46 -13.23
N GLY A 44 -11.55 -8.14 -14.46
CA GLY A 44 -11.61 -6.79 -15.02
C GLY A 44 -10.51 -5.86 -14.49
N ASN A 45 -9.53 -6.38 -13.76
CA ASN A 45 -8.43 -5.57 -13.20
C ASN A 45 -7.43 -5.12 -14.27
N ASP A 46 -6.99 -3.88 -14.15
CA ASP A 46 -5.96 -3.26 -14.99
C ASP A 46 -4.99 -2.47 -14.10
N PHE A 47 -3.73 -2.90 -14.10
CA PHE A 47 -2.63 -2.24 -13.38
C PHE A 47 -1.41 -2.12 -14.28
N SER A 48 -0.73 -1.00 -14.22
CA SER A 48 0.57 -0.85 -14.88
C SER A 48 1.46 0.11 -14.10
N ALA A 49 2.77 -0.07 -14.18
CA ALA A 49 3.70 0.94 -13.73
C ALA A 49 4.95 0.96 -14.62
N GLU A 50 5.54 2.13 -14.73
CA GLU A 50 6.82 2.37 -15.36
C GLU A 50 7.58 3.45 -14.60
N GLU A 51 8.89 3.31 -14.53
CA GLU A 51 9.78 4.28 -13.89
C GLU A 51 11.16 4.18 -14.51
N GLU A 52 11.82 5.32 -14.62
CA GLU A 52 13.21 5.45 -15.00
C GLU A 52 13.94 6.38 -14.04
N GLY A 53 15.20 6.02 -13.76
CA GLY A 53 16.13 6.85 -13.02
C GLY A 53 17.38 7.11 -13.84
N ASP A 54 17.92 8.32 -13.76
CA ASP A 54 19.10 8.75 -14.52
C ASP A 54 20.39 8.82 -13.67
N GLU A 55 21.50 9.16 -14.31
CA GLU A 55 22.83 9.28 -13.68
C GLU A 55 22.91 10.46 -12.69
N THR A 56 21.95 11.38 -12.73
CA THR A 56 21.87 12.55 -11.85
C THR A 56 21.07 12.25 -10.58
N GLY A 57 20.41 11.11 -10.52
CA GLY A 57 19.51 10.73 -9.42
C GLY A 57 18.10 11.29 -9.60
N SER A 58 17.78 11.81 -10.80
CA SER A 58 16.41 12.18 -11.13
C SER A 58 15.60 10.92 -11.42
N VAL A 59 14.32 10.95 -11.04
CA VAL A 59 13.38 9.84 -11.24
C VAL A 59 12.15 10.38 -11.95
N LEU A 60 11.64 9.65 -12.92
CA LEU A 60 10.35 9.88 -13.56
C LEU A 60 9.60 8.55 -13.60
N GLY A 61 8.34 8.55 -13.20
CA GLY A 61 7.53 7.36 -13.36
C GLY A 61 6.05 7.63 -13.34
N GLN A 62 5.28 6.60 -13.68
CA GLN A 62 3.85 6.60 -13.53
C GLN A 62 3.32 5.23 -13.15
N TYR A 63 2.21 5.21 -12.42
CA TYR A 63 1.44 4.00 -12.20
C TYR A 63 -0.04 4.24 -12.44
N LYS A 64 -0.73 3.18 -12.91
CA LYS A 64 -2.15 3.16 -13.21
C LYS A 64 -2.83 2.05 -12.40
N VAL A 65 -3.96 2.37 -11.78
CA VAL A 65 -4.75 1.44 -10.98
C VAL A 65 -6.23 1.60 -11.29
N LEU A 66 -6.91 0.52 -11.66
CA LEU A 66 -8.37 0.45 -11.60
C LEU A 66 -8.82 0.28 -10.15
N ARG A 67 -9.64 1.20 -9.66
CA ARG A 67 -10.25 1.11 -8.32
C ARG A 67 -11.63 0.47 -8.37
N ALA A 68 -12.11 0.04 -7.20
CA ALA A 68 -13.42 -0.58 -7.01
C ALA A 68 -14.61 0.34 -7.37
N ASP A 69 -14.40 1.64 -7.49
CA ASP A 69 -15.40 2.60 -7.97
C ASP A 69 -15.50 2.66 -9.51
N GLY A 70 -14.70 1.86 -10.22
CA GLY A 70 -14.63 1.87 -11.68
C GLY A 70 -13.88 3.08 -12.24
N ILE A 71 -13.12 3.79 -11.41
CA ILE A 71 -12.28 4.92 -11.84
C ILE A 71 -10.82 4.45 -11.93
N ILE A 72 -10.20 4.78 -13.05
CA ILE A 72 -8.77 4.64 -13.26
C ILE A 72 -8.09 5.83 -12.58
N MET A 73 -7.14 5.54 -11.69
CA MET A 73 -6.20 6.51 -11.18
C MET A 73 -4.86 6.33 -11.88
N THR A 74 -4.36 7.41 -12.48
CA THR A 74 -2.98 7.48 -12.98
C THR A 74 -2.23 8.48 -12.13
N VAL A 75 -1.10 8.06 -11.56
CA VAL A 75 -0.23 8.93 -10.79
C VAL A 75 1.08 9.04 -11.53
N THR A 76 1.42 10.26 -11.94
CA THR A 76 2.71 10.59 -12.55
C THR A 76 3.55 11.28 -11.50
N TYR A 77 4.78 10.83 -11.30
CA TYR A 77 5.67 11.37 -10.28
C TYR A 77 7.07 11.65 -10.81
N SER A 78 7.73 12.60 -10.16
CA SER A 78 9.11 12.98 -10.48
C SER A 78 9.90 13.37 -9.24
N VAL A 79 11.22 13.18 -9.33
CA VAL A 79 12.23 13.68 -8.40
C VAL A 79 13.30 14.36 -9.24
N ALA A 80 13.59 15.63 -8.98
CA ALA A 80 14.60 16.39 -9.72
C ALA A 80 15.38 17.32 -8.78
N GLY A 81 16.65 17.00 -8.52
CA GLY A 81 17.51 17.78 -7.64
C GLY A 81 16.89 17.99 -6.25
N ASP A 82 16.74 19.25 -5.84
CA ASP A 82 16.19 19.63 -4.52
C ASP A 82 14.65 19.69 -4.49
N SER A 83 13.94 19.34 -5.57
CA SER A 83 12.47 19.43 -5.65
C SER A 83 11.74 18.53 -4.64
N GLY A 84 12.41 17.46 -4.18
CA GLY A 84 11.75 16.36 -3.50
C GLY A 84 10.83 15.57 -4.43
N PHE A 85 9.94 14.76 -3.85
CA PHE A 85 8.96 13.95 -4.58
C PHE A 85 7.74 14.79 -4.95
N VAL A 86 7.49 14.95 -6.25
CA VAL A 86 6.34 15.67 -6.81
C VAL A 86 5.47 14.67 -7.56
N ALA A 87 4.15 14.70 -7.34
CA ALA A 87 3.21 13.80 -8.01
C ALA A 87 1.92 14.50 -8.44
N ASP A 88 1.49 14.20 -9.66
CA ASP A 88 0.23 14.60 -10.26
C ASP A 88 -0.69 13.38 -10.38
N ILE A 89 -1.96 13.57 -10.01
CA ILE A 89 -2.96 12.50 -10.00
C ILE A 89 -4.05 12.84 -11.00
N ALA A 90 -4.23 11.98 -12.00
CA ALA A 90 -5.33 12.03 -12.95
C ALA A 90 -6.33 10.91 -12.65
N THR A 91 -7.63 11.21 -12.75
CA THR A 91 -8.70 10.24 -12.52
C THR A 91 -9.68 10.24 -13.69
N GLU A 92 -9.95 9.06 -14.27
CA GLU A 92 -10.86 8.90 -15.41
C GLU A 92 -11.80 7.71 -15.17
N ALA A 93 -13.04 7.78 -15.68
CA ALA A 93 -13.93 6.62 -15.64
C ALA A 93 -13.38 5.50 -16.53
N ALA A 94 -13.31 4.27 -16.00
CA ALA A 94 -12.92 3.13 -16.80
C ALA A 94 -13.96 2.89 -17.92
N PRO A 95 -13.51 2.44 -19.12
CA PRO A 95 -14.44 2.01 -20.14
C PRO A 95 -15.34 0.91 -19.57
N ALA A 96 -16.66 1.04 -19.79
CA ALA A 96 -17.61 0.04 -19.35
C ALA A 96 -17.19 -1.33 -19.90
N PRO A 97 -17.16 -2.39 -19.08
CA PRO A 97 -16.77 -3.71 -19.55
C PRO A 97 -17.71 -4.11 -20.68
N ALA A 98 -17.15 -4.51 -21.83
CA ALA A 98 -17.93 -4.94 -23.01
C ALA A 98 -18.82 -6.16 -22.71
N TYR A 99 -18.51 -6.90 -21.64
CA TYR A 99 -19.35 -7.91 -21.03
C TYR A 99 -19.78 -7.40 -19.66
N GLY A 100 -21.01 -6.92 -19.55
CA GLY A 100 -21.60 -6.64 -18.24
C GLY A 100 -21.59 -7.90 -17.37
N PRO A 101 -21.54 -7.76 -16.03
CA PRO A 101 -21.73 -8.91 -15.15
C PRO A 101 -23.06 -9.59 -15.53
N PRO A 102 -23.15 -10.93 -15.47
CA PRO A 102 -24.45 -11.57 -15.53
C PRO A 102 -25.34 -10.89 -14.49
N PRO A 103 -26.61 -10.57 -14.82
CA PRO A 103 -27.50 -9.93 -13.86
C PRO A 103 -27.45 -10.73 -12.55
N PRO A 104 -27.39 -10.07 -11.39
CA PRO A 104 -27.33 -10.78 -10.12
C PRO A 104 -28.49 -11.75 -10.07
N SER A 105 -28.17 -13.05 -10.09
CA SER A 105 -29.14 -14.09 -9.77
C SER A 105 -29.36 -14.00 -8.27
N TYR A 106 -30.20 -13.05 -7.86
CA TYR A 106 -30.89 -13.17 -6.59
C TYR A 106 -31.71 -14.44 -6.73
N GLY A 107 -31.17 -15.54 -6.23
CA GLY A 107 -31.91 -16.78 -6.13
C GLY A 107 -33.27 -16.46 -5.55
N LEU A 108 -34.33 -16.89 -6.25
CA LEU A 108 -35.69 -16.82 -5.73
C LEU A 108 -35.65 -17.30 -4.27
N PRO A 109 -36.27 -16.57 -3.32
CA PRO A 109 -36.35 -17.06 -1.96
C PRO A 109 -36.94 -18.48 -2.01
N PRO A 110 -36.39 -19.45 -1.26
CA PRO A 110 -36.95 -20.78 -1.22
C PRO A 110 -38.45 -20.66 -0.89
N PRO A 111 -39.34 -21.41 -1.57
CA PRO A 111 -40.77 -21.35 -1.28
C PRO A 111 -40.96 -21.61 0.21
N LEU A 112 -41.80 -20.82 0.88
CA LEU A 112 -42.07 -21.01 2.31
C LEU A 112 -42.74 -22.38 2.50
N HIS A 113 -42.01 -23.33 3.08
CA HIS A 113 -42.60 -24.60 3.48
C HIS A 113 -43.63 -24.32 4.58
N PRO A 114 -44.82 -24.96 4.59
CA PRO A 114 -45.78 -24.76 5.68
C PRO A 114 -45.13 -25.16 7.01
N LEU A 115 -45.11 -24.24 7.97
CA LEU A 115 -44.62 -24.50 9.33
C LEU A 115 -45.44 -25.63 9.96
N LEU A 116 -44.84 -26.80 10.14
CA LEU A 116 -45.40 -27.83 11.00
C LEU A 116 -45.17 -27.37 12.46
N LEU A 117 -46.25 -26.96 13.13
CA LEU A 117 -46.23 -26.59 14.54
C LEU A 117 -45.84 -27.82 15.37
N HIS A 118 -44.65 -27.79 15.96
CA HIS A 118 -44.20 -28.80 16.91
C HIS A 118 -44.73 -28.42 18.32
N PRO A 119 -45.43 -29.31 19.04
CA PRO A 119 -45.92 -29.00 20.37
C PRO A 119 -44.77 -28.96 21.39
N HIS A 120 -44.75 -27.91 22.21
CA HIS A 120 -43.79 -27.68 23.29
C HIS A 120 -43.98 -28.63 24.47
N LEU A 121 -42.95 -29.41 24.82
CA LEU A 121 -42.67 -29.99 26.16
C LEU A 121 -41.16 -30.33 26.18
N LEU A 122 -40.32 -30.23 27.21
CA LEU A 122 -40.30 -29.66 28.56
C LEU A 122 -38.80 -29.67 28.96
N HIS A 123 -38.37 -28.75 29.82
CA HIS A 123 -36.99 -28.37 30.19
C HIS A 123 -35.97 -29.48 30.57
N SER A 124 -34.68 -29.21 30.31
CA SER A 124 -33.60 -29.30 31.32
C SER A 124 -32.34 -28.50 30.89
N PRO A 125 -31.73 -27.70 31.80
CA PRO A 125 -30.56 -26.89 31.50
C PRO A 125 -29.28 -27.67 31.84
N LEU A 126 -28.33 -27.76 30.91
CA LEU A 126 -26.93 -27.98 31.28
C LEU A 126 -26.05 -27.03 30.46
N THR A 127 -25.62 -25.97 31.15
CA THR A 127 -24.53 -25.08 30.78
C THR A 127 -23.31 -25.86 30.35
N THR A 128 -22.71 -25.53 29.21
CA THR A 128 -21.24 -25.49 29.09
C THR A 128 -20.85 -24.45 28.04
N SER A 129 -20.38 -23.32 28.56
CA SER A 129 -19.65 -22.30 27.83
C SER A 129 -18.37 -22.90 27.26
N LYS A 130 -18.15 -22.79 25.95
CA LYS A 130 -16.89 -23.17 25.32
C LYS A 130 -16.14 -21.90 24.93
N CYS A 131 -15.40 -21.33 25.89
CA CYS A 131 -14.39 -20.33 25.59
C CYS A 131 -13.27 -20.99 24.79
N ILE A 132 -13.02 -20.49 23.57
CA ILE A 132 -11.84 -20.83 22.78
C ILE A 132 -10.62 -20.12 23.37
N HIS A 133 -9.74 -20.88 24.00
CA HIS A 133 -8.47 -20.41 24.52
C HIS A 133 -7.43 -20.49 23.38
N MET A 134 -7.16 -19.36 22.72
CA MET A 134 -6.02 -19.26 21.80
C MET A 134 -4.77 -18.91 22.63
N LYS A 135 -3.80 -19.82 22.67
CA LYS A 135 -2.50 -19.61 23.28
C LYS A 135 -1.53 -19.10 22.21
N PRO A 136 -0.78 -18.01 22.43
CA PRO A 136 0.27 -17.59 21.49
C PRO A 136 1.55 -18.42 21.70
N SER A 137 2.23 -18.72 20.60
CA SER A 137 3.64 -19.13 20.55
C SER A 137 4.46 -18.01 19.93
#